data_AF-A0A443QDA2-F1
#
_entry.id   AF-A0A443QDA2-F1
#
_cell.length_a   1.000
_cell.length_b   1.000
_cell.length_c   1.000
_cell.angle_alpha   90.00
_cell.angle_beta   90.00
_cell.angle_gamma   90.00
#
_symmetry.space_group_name_H-M   'P 1'
#
loop_
_entity.id
_entity.type
_entity.pdbx_description
1 polymer ?
#
loop_
_entity_poly.entity_id
_entity_poly.type
_entity_poly.pdbx_seq_one_letter_code
_entity_poly.pdbx_strand_id
1 'polypeptide(L)'
;MRFKFCGGLDCPDWILTQIALLSKLSSVKVKLMCNEVVSDVVAKKFNVSYENLNINYEKLVKLTSDAKFDDEDVKGMFAALTYILTTSVKYNVDATVLGNELQQLGFPKEHASSISKVFADKYD
;
A
#
# COMPACT_ATOMS: atom_id res chain seq x y z
N MET A 1 -8.78 9.76 -13.75
CA MET A 1 -7.45 10.42 -13.71
C MET A 1 -6.40 9.35 -13.92
N ARG A 2 -5.42 9.57 -14.81
CA ARG A 2 -4.40 8.56 -15.15
C ARG A 2 -3.25 8.62 -14.15
N PHE A 3 -2.94 7.51 -13.49
CA PHE A 3 -1.87 7.41 -12.49
C PHE A 3 -0.70 6.57 -13.00
N LYS A 4 0.53 7.02 -12.79
CA LYS A 4 1.74 6.29 -13.19
C LYS A 4 1.86 4.97 -12.43
N PHE A 5 1.50 4.91 -11.15
CA PHE A 5 1.50 3.63 -10.44
C PHE A 5 0.46 2.64 -11.01
N CYS A 6 -0.54 3.11 -11.76
CA CYS A 6 -1.46 2.25 -12.51
C CYS A 6 -1.02 2.00 -13.97
N GLY A 7 0.20 2.39 -14.36
CA GLY A 7 0.68 2.28 -15.74
C GLY A 7 0.03 3.29 -16.69
N GLY A 8 -0.40 4.44 -16.17
CA GLY A 8 -1.12 5.47 -16.94
C GLY A 8 -2.61 5.18 -17.12
N LEU A 9 -3.17 4.23 -16.36
CA LEU A 9 -4.60 3.92 -16.32
C LEU A 9 -5.27 4.60 -15.13
N ASP A 10 -6.61 4.55 -15.11
CA ASP A 10 -7.39 4.94 -13.94
C ASP A 10 -7.18 3.95 -12.79
N CYS A 11 -7.28 4.46 -11.56
CA CYS A 11 -7.18 3.62 -10.37
C CYS A 11 -8.44 2.73 -10.25
N PRO A 12 -8.30 1.40 -10.02
CA PRO A 12 -9.46 0.53 -9.84
C PRO A 12 -10.34 0.95 -8.65
N ASP A 13 -11.66 0.82 -8.77
CA ASP A 13 -12.62 1.23 -7.72
C ASP A 13 -12.39 0.51 -6.39
N TRP A 14 -12.02 -0.76 -6.42
CA TRP A 14 -11.73 -1.52 -5.20
C TRP A 14 -10.54 -0.93 -4.43
N ILE A 15 -9.54 -0.36 -5.12
CA ILE A 15 -8.43 0.35 -4.47
C ILE A 15 -8.97 1.62 -3.81
N LEU A 16 -9.82 2.40 -4.49
CA LEU A 16 -10.37 3.64 -3.96
C LEU A 16 -11.14 3.41 -2.65
N THR A 17 -11.95 2.34 -2.59
CA THR A 17 -12.66 1.94 -1.36
C THR A 17 -11.68 1.66 -0.22
N GLN A 18 -10.58 0.97 -0.50
CA GLN A 18 -9.56 0.62 0.50
C GLN A 18 -8.72 1.83 0.92
N ILE A 19 -8.51 2.81 0.03
CA ILE A 19 -7.88 4.09 0.38
C ILE A 19 -8.76 4.84 1.39
N ALA A 20 -10.07 4.87 1.18
CA ALA A 20 -11.00 5.50 2.13
C ALA A 20 -10.96 4.83 3.52
N LEU A 21 -10.74 3.52 3.59
CA LEU A 21 -10.56 2.77 4.84
C LEU A 21 -9.19 3.05 5.49
N LEU A 22 -8.11 3.02 4.70
CA LEU A 22 -6.76 3.35 5.17
C LEU A 22 -6.65 4.77 5.74
N SER A 23 -7.41 5.72 5.19
CA SER A 23 -7.49 7.09 5.69
C SER A 23 -8.11 7.22 7.08
N LYS A 24 -8.87 6.22 7.54
CA LYS A 24 -9.42 6.16 8.90
C LYS A 24 -8.40 5.65 9.93
N LEU A 25 -7.33 4.99 9.49
CA LEU A 25 -6.23 4.57 10.35
C LEU A 25 -5.31 5.76 10.67
N SER A 26 -4.57 5.67 11.78
CA SER A 26 -3.51 6.63 12.07
C SER A 26 -2.36 6.49 11.06
N SER A 27 -1.68 7.60 10.77
CA SER A 27 -0.54 7.64 9.85
C SER A 27 0.58 6.67 10.28
N VAL A 28 0.76 6.46 11.59
CA VAL A 28 1.69 5.48 12.17
C VAL A 28 1.33 4.05 11.78
N LYS A 29 0.05 3.66 11.87
CA LYS A 29 -0.40 2.30 11.50
C LYS A 29 -0.22 2.05 10.01
N VAL A 30 -0.57 3.03 9.17
CA VAL A 30 -0.35 2.93 7.72
C VAL A 30 1.14 2.78 7.39
N LYS A 31 2.02 3.53 8.08
CA LYS A 31 3.47 3.40 7.91
C LYS A 31 3.98 2.00 8.30
N LEU A 32 3.47 1.42 9.39
CA LEU A 32 3.85 0.07 9.84
C LEU A 32 3.37 -1.00 8.84
N MET A 33 2.12 -0.90 8.38
CA MET A 33 1.60 -1.80 7.34
C MET A 33 2.42 -1.69 6.06
N CYS A 34 2.73 -0.47 5.60
CA CYS A 34 3.59 -0.27 4.44
C CYS A 34 4.98 -0.85 4.62
N ASN A 35 5.55 -0.78 5.82
CA ASN A 35 6.85 -1.39 6.07
C ASN A 35 6.84 -2.89 5.88
N GLU A 36 5.81 -3.58 6.38
CA GLU A 36 5.66 -5.03 6.19
C GLU A 36 5.40 -5.36 4.71
N VAL A 37 4.52 -4.59 4.03
CA VAL A 37 4.22 -4.75 2.60
C VAL A 37 5.46 -4.54 1.74
N VAL A 38 6.20 -3.45 1.92
CA VAL A 38 7.37 -3.15 1.08
C VAL A 38 8.47 -4.18 1.30
N SER A 39 8.69 -4.64 2.53
CA SER A 39 9.62 -5.75 2.79
C SER A 39 9.23 -7.00 2.01
N ASP A 40 7.94 -7.32 1.97
CA ASP A 40 7.40 -8.46 1.23
C ASP A 40 7.44 -8.25 -0.30
N VAL A 41 7.13 -7.05 -0.81
CA VAL A 41 7.22 -6.68 -2.23
C VAL A 41 8.67 -6.73 -2.73
N VAL A 42 9.62 -6.20 -1.94
CA VAL A 42 11.06 -6.27 -2.24
C VAL A 42 11.55 -7.72 -2.21
N ALA A 43 11.14 -8.52 -1.22
CA ALA A 43 11.45 -9.94 -1.17
C ALA A 43 10.88 -10.72 -2.37
N LYS A 44 9.63 -10.41 -2.77
CA LYS A 44 8.92 -11.03 -3.90
C LYS A 44 9.47 -10.65 -5.27
N LYS A 45 10.14 -9.50 -5.41
CA LYS A 45 10.85 -9.10 -6.65
C LYS A 45 11.92 -10.13 -7.05
N PHE A 46 12.42 -10.93 -6.09
CA PHE A 46 13.46 -11.93 -6.32
C PHE A 46 12.97 -13.38 -6.51
N ASN A 47 11.73 -13.74 -6.18
CA ASN A 47 11.18 -15.09 -6.38
C ASN A 47 9.65 -15.04 -6.55
N VAL A 48 9.17 -15.21 -7.78
CA VAL A 48 7.73 -15.09 -8.10
C VAL A 48 7.07 -16.47 -8.15
N SER A 49 6.11 -16.69 -7.25
CA SER A 49 4.95 -17.57 -7.47
C SER A 49 3.77 -16.99 -6.68
N TYR A 50 2.68 -16.63 -7.38
CA TYR A 50 1.49 -15.96 -6.84
C TYR A 50 0.65 -16.85 -5.89
N GLU A 51 1.02 -18.12 -5.76
CA GLU A 51 0.28 -19.14 -5.02
C GLU A 51 0.56 -19.12 -3.50
N ASN A 52 1.60 -18.42 -3.05
CA ASN A 52 1.95 -18.32 -1.62
C ASN A 52 2.26 -16.87 -1.23
N LEU A 53 1.22 -16.04 -1.22
CA LEU A 53 1.21 -14.81 -0.44
C LEU A 53 1.21 -15.21 1.05
N ASN A 54 2.39 -15.51 1.61
CA ASN A 54 2.58 -15.64 3.06
C ASN A 54 2.61 -14.25 3.69
N ILE A 55 1.52 -13.50 3.47
CA ILE A 55 1.23 -12.27 4.17
C ILE A 55 1.31 -12.65 5.64
N ASN A 56 2.11 -11.93 6.43
CA ASN A 56 2.10 -12.10 7.87
C ASN A 56 0.80 -11.51 8.43
N TYR A 57 -0.30 -12.19 8.13
CA TYR A 57 -1.67 -11.82 8.44
C TYR A 57 -1.83 -11.66 9.95
N GLU A 58 -1.12 -12.48 10.71
CA GLU A 58 -1.08 -12.41 12.16
C GLU A 58 -0.51 -11.07 12.68
N LYS A 59 0.53 -10.52 12.03
CA LYS A 59 1.02 -9.16 12.35
C LYS A 59 0.04 -8.08 11.92
N LEU A 60 -0.61 -8.22 10.77
CA LEU A 60 -1.56 -7.23 10.28
C LEU A 60 -2.78 -7.12 11.19
N VAL A 61 -3.36 -8.26 11.57
CA VAL A 61 -4.48 -8.34 12.52
C VAL A 61 -4.08 -7.72 13.86
N LYS A 62 -2.84 -7.93 14.32
CA LYS A 62 -2.32 -7.26 15.54
C LYS A 62 -2.19 -5.74 15.39
N LEU A 63 -1.87 -5.23 14.20
CA LEU A 63 -1.78 -3.78 13.96
C LEU A 63 -3.16 -3.11 13.87
N THR A 64 -4.15 -3.84 13.37
CA THR A 64 -5.52 -3.36 13.15
C THR A 64 -6.51 -3.75 14.26
N SER A 65 -6.08 -4.52 15.27
CA SER A 65 -6.94 -5.01 16.36
C SER A 65 -7.68 -3.90 17.10
N ASP A 66 -7.05 -2.74 17.28
CA ASP A 66 -7.68 -1.62 18.01
C ASP A 66 -8.66 -0.81 17.14
N ALA A 67 -8.63 -1.02 15.82
CA ALA A 67 -9.33 -0.17 14.86
C ALA A 67 -10.75 -0.67 14.50
N LYS A 68 -11.20 -1.77 15.12
CA LYS A 68 -12.52 -2.39 14.89
C LYS A 68 -12.84 -2.70 13.41
N PHE A 69 -11.82 -2.93 12.59
CA PHE A 69 -12.01 -3.43 11.23
C PHE A 69 -12.23 -4.93 11.27
N ASP A 70 -13.06 -5.43 10.36
CA ASP A 70 -13.18 -6.87 10.16
C ASP A 70 -11.98 -7.42 9.38
N ASP A 71 -11.85 -8.74 9.40
CA ASP A 71 -10.78 -9.47 8.73
C ASP A 71 -10.73 -9.19 7.21
N GLU A 72 -11.87 -8.91 6.59
CA GLU A 72 -11.97 -8.62 5.16
C GLU A 72 -11.45 -7.22 4.83
N ASP A 73 -11.80 -6.21 5.63
CA ASP A 73 -11.28 -4.85 5.51
C ASP A 73 -9.76 -4.82 5.69
N VAL A 74 -9.23 -5.56 6.67
CA VAL A 74 -7.77 -5.64 6.91
C VAL A 74 -7.05 -6.26 5.71
N LYS A 75 -7.60 -7.34 5.14
CA LYS A 75 -7.05 -7.94 3.91
C LYS A 75 -7.15 -7.00 2.72
N GLY A 76 -8.28 -6.31 2.56
CA GLY A 76 -8.51 -5.34 1.50
C GLY A 76 -7.50 -4.20 1.54
N MET A 77 -7.30 -3.60 2.72
CA MET A 77 -6.34 -2.52 2.93
C MET A 77 -4.91 -2.97 2.62
N PHE A 78 -4.54 -4.17 3.06
CA PHE A 78 -3.23 -4.73 2.77
C PHE A 78 -3.05 -5.05 1.28
N ALA A 79 -4.06 -5.63 0.64
CA ALA A 79 -4.04 -5.92 -0.79
C ALA A 79 -3.92 -4.63 -1.61
N ALA A 80 -4.58 -3.55 -1.19
CA ALA A 80 -4.48 -2.26 -1.84
C ALA A 80 -3.07 -1.66 -1.72
N LEU A 81 -2.47 -1.67 -0.53
CA LEU A 81 -1.08 -1.23 -0.34
C LEU A 81 -0.11 -2.09 -1.17
N THR A 82 -0.30 -3.41 -1.16
CA THR A 82 0.53 -4.35 -1.95
C THR A 82 0.42 -4.06 -3.43
N TYR A 83 -0.78 -3.84 -3.94
CA TYR A 83 -1.02 -3.48 -5.33
C TYR A 83 -0.30 -2.17 -5.66
N ILE A 84 -0.57 -1.09 -4.91
CA ILE A 84 0.03 0.24 -5.11
C ILE A 84 1.56 0.13 -5.19
N LEU A 85 2.19 -0.53 -4.23
CA LEU A 85 3.64 -0.63 -4.15
C LEU A 85 4.21 -1.53 -5.24
N THR A 86 3.59 -2.69 -5.49
CA THR A 86 4.02 -3.62 -6.54
C THR A 86 3.94 -2.99 -7.92
N THR A 87 2.87 -2.26 -8.23
CA THR A 87 2.71 -1.62 -9.53
C THR A 87 3.58 -0.37 -9.64
N SER A 88 3.83 0.36 -8.54
CA SER A 88 4.84 1.44 -8.50
C SER A 88 6.23 0.93 -8.86
N VAL A 89 6.64 -0.21 -8.27
CA VAL A 89 7.87 -0.91 -8.63
C VAL A 89 7.85 -1.32 -10.11
N LYS A 90 6.77 -1.98 -10.56
CA LYS A 90 6.64 -2.51 -11.92
C LYS A 90 6.74 -1.43 -12.99
N TYR A 91 6.15 -0.26 -12.75
CA TYR A 91 6.14 0.86 -13.69
C TYR A 91 7.26 1.88 -13.41
N ASN A 92 8.21 1.56 -12.53
CA ASN A 92 9.36 2.41 -12.20
C ASN A 92 8.95 3.84 -11.81
N VAL A 93 8.01 3.95 -10.89
CA VAL A 93 7.46 5.23 -10.42
C VAL A 93 8.33 5.79 -9.29
N ASP A 94 8.78 7.04 -9.44
CA ASP A 94 9.54 7.73 -8.39
C ASP A 94 8.71 7.88 -7.11
N ALA A 95 9.36 7.79 -5.94
CA ALA A 95 8.68 7.92 -4.64
C ALA A 95 7.93 9.25 -4.49
N THR A 96 8.50 10.34 -5.02
CA THR A 96 7.87 11.67 -5.02
C THR A 96 6.59 11.69 -5.86
N VAL A 97 6.60 11.02 -7.02
CA VAL A 97 5.42 10.92 -7.88
C VAL A 97 4.36 10.07 -7.21
N LEU A 98 4.73 8.91 -6.65
CA LEU A 98 3.83 8.05 -5.89
C LEU A 98 3.13 8.82 -4.76
N GLY A 99 3.87 9.58 -3.96
CA GLY A 99 3.29 10.39 -2.88
C GLY A 99 2.29 11.45 -3.35
N ASN A 100 2.51 12.04 -4.53
CA ASN A 100 1.57 13.00 -5.12
C ASN A 100 0.31 12.32 -5.67
N GLU A 101 0.47 11.17 -6.32
CA GLU A 101 -0.66 10.39 -6.86
C GLU A 101 -1.55 9.86 -5.74
N LEU A 102 -0.97 9.39 -4.64
CA LEU A 102 -1.74 8.96 -3.46
C LEU A 102 -2.55 10.10 -2.82
N GLN A 103 -2.00 11.31 -2.77
CA GLN A 103 -2.75 12.48 -2.29
C GLN A 103 -3.91 12.82 -3.22
N GLN A 104 -3.71 12.75 -4.54
CA GLN A 104 -4.78 12.98 -5.52
C GLN A 104 -5.90 11.94 -5.40
N LEU A 105 -5.58 10.72 -4.96
CA LEU A 105 -6.53 9.65 -4.70
C LEU A 105 -7.27 9.79 -3.35
N GLY A 106 -6.94 10.79 -2.55
CA GLY A 106 -7.63 11.06 -1.29
C GLY A 106 -6.94 10.54 -0.03
N PHE A 107 -5.68 10.08 -0.12
CA PHE A 107 -4.90 9.88 1.11
C PHE A 107 -4.62 11.23 1.81
N PRO A 108 -4.72 11.29 3.14
CA PRO A 108 -4.16 12.38 3.91
C PRO A 108 -2.67 12.56 3.56
N LYS A 109 -2.22 13.82 3.54
CA LYS A 109 -0.83 14.18 3.21
C LYS A 109 0.20 13.40 4.04
N GLU A 110 -0.09 13.18 5.32
CA GLU A 110 0.78 12.42 6.23
C GLU A 110 0.92 10.96 5.82
N HIS A 111 -0.19 10.32 5.43
CA HIS A 111 -0.23 8.93 5.00
C HIS A 111 0.53 8.76 3.69
N ALA A 112 0.22 9.60 2.70
CA ALA A 112 0.90 9.57 1.41
C ALA A 112 2.42 9.85 1.54
N SER A 113 2.81 10.80 2.39
CA SER A 113 4.23 11.06 2.68
C SER A 113 4.90 9.89 3.40
N SER A 114 4.18 9.21 4.29
CA SER A 114 4.71 8.03 4.98
C SER A 114 4.89 6.84 4.03
N ILE A 115 3.92 6.59 3.14
CA ILE A 115 3.98 5.52 2.14
C ILE A 115 5.15 5.75 1.18
N SER A 116 5.25 6.97 0.62
CA SER A 116 6.34 7.33 -0.31
C SER A 116 7.72 7.26 0.34
N LYS A 117 7.89 7.68 1.59
CA LYS A 117 9.15 7.52 2.32
C LYS A 117 9.53 6.05 2.52
N VAL A 118 8.59 5.22 2.95
CA VAL A 118 8.85 3.78 3.14
C VAL A 118 9.18 3.10 1.82
N PHE A 119 8.53 3.51 0.73
CA PHE A 119 8.86 3.07 -0.61
C PHE A 119 10.28 3.49 -0.99
N ALA A 120 10.64 4.76 -0.81
CA ALA A 120 11.99 5.26 -1.09
C ALA A 120 13.06 4.49 -0.28
N ASP A 121 12.90 4.42 1.05
CA ASP A 121 13.90 3.83 1.96
C ASP A 121 14.23 2.35 1.66
N LYS A 122 13.30 1.61 1.05
CA LYS A 122 13.45 0.17 0.80
C LYS A 122 13.59 -0.20 -0.67
N TYR A 123 13.27 0.70 -1.59
CA TYR A 123 13.21 0.40 -3.03
C TYR A 123 13.96 1.39 -3.93
N ASP A 124 13.93 2.69 -3.63
CA ASP A 124 14.48 3.78 -4.47
C ASP A 124 15.94 4.07 -4.10
#